data_AF-A0A258GVV2-F1
#
_entry.id   AF-A0A258GVV2-F1
#
_cell.length_a   1.000
_cell.length_b   1.000
_cell.length_c   1.000
_cell.angle_alpha   90.00
_cell.angle_beta   90.00
_cell.angle_gamma   90.00
#
_symmetry.space_group_name_H-M   'P 1'
#
loop_
_entity.id
_entity.type
_entity.pdbx_description
1 polymer ?
#
loop_
_entity_poly.entity_id
_entity_poly.type
_entity_poly.pdbx_seq_one_letter_code
_entity_poly.pdbx_strand_id
1 'polypeptide(L)' 'MEQHKDHRGDIIAVECITREGWRLDDCTLSVFRKLRKRRLIRSENGAPYRVTREGLEAVRAQVDNKA' A
#
# COMPACT_ATOMS: atom_id res chain seq x y z
N MET A 1 -1.91 -3.51 3.95
CA MET A 1 -0.60 -2.84 4.09
C MET A 1 -0.45 -2.49 5.55
N GLU A 2 0.55 -3.08 6.19
CA GLU A 2 0.91 -2.79 7.57
C GLU A 2 1.89 -1.62 7.59
N GLN A 3 1.73 -0.69 8.54
CA GLN A 3 2.67 0.43 8.69
C GLN A 3 3.34 0.39 10.06
N HIS A 4 4.66 0.51 10.06
CA HIS A 4 5.46 0.64 11.26
C HIS A 4 5.73 2.11 11.52
N LYS A 5 5.45 2.53 12.75
CA LYS A 5 5.63 3.91 13.18
C LYS A 5 6.75 3.99 14.20
N ASP A 6 7.52 5.06 14.12
CA ASP A 6 8.48 5.42 15.15
C ASP A 6 7.78 5.98 16.41
N HIS A 7 8.53 6.18 17.50
CA HIS A 7 8.05 6.78 18.76
C HIS A 7 7.41 8.17 18.58
N ARG A 8 7.73 8.89 17.49
CA ARG A 8 7.12 10.19 17.14
C ARG A 8 5.81 10.07 16.35
N GLY A 9 5.43 8.84 15.95
CA GLY A 9 4.22 8.56 15.16
C GLY A 9 4.42 8.61 13.64
N ASP A 10 5.64 8.89 13.18
CA ASP A 10 6.01 8.90 11.77
C ASP A 10 6.09 7.48 11.20
N ILE A 11 5.55 7.29 9.98
CA ILE A 11 5.63 6.00 9.29
C ILE A 11 7.04 5.84 8.70
N ILE A 12 7.80 4.89 9.26
CA ILE A 12 9.19 4.60 8.88
C ILE A 12 9.32 3.40 7.95
N ALA A 13 8.39 2.45 8.03
CA ALA A 13 8.36 1.28 7.17
C ALA A 13 6.91 0.86 6.88
N VAL A 14 6.74 0.16 5.76
CA VAL A 14 5.45 -0.35 5.30
C VAL A 14 5.67 -1.74 4.72
N GLU A 15 4.72 -2.63 4.98
CA GLU A 15 4.71 -3.98 4.43
C GLU A 15 3.41 -4.18 3.66
N CYS A 16 3.53 -4.43 2.37
CA CYS A 16 2.38 -4.84 1.56
C CYS A 16 2.24 -6.36 1.65
N ILE A 17 1.12 -6.79 2.23
CA ILE A 17 0.76 -8.20 2.34
C ILE A 17 -0.42 -8.45 1.42
N THR A 18 -0.32 -9.47 0.56
CA THR A 18 -1.44 -9.92 -0.27
C THR A 18 -2.47 -10.69 0.57
N ARG A 19 -3.64 -10.99 0.00
CA ARG A 19 -4.68 -11.78 0.71
C ARG A 19 -4.21 -13.19 1.08
N GLU A 20 -3.20 -13.69 0.38
CA GLU A 20 -2.61 -15.01 0.58
C GLU A 20 -1.43 -14.99 1.56
N GLY A 21 -1.08 -13.83 2.13
CA GLY A 21 -0.02 -13.69 3.12
C GLY A 21 1.37 -13.41 2.53
N TRP A 22 1.49 -13.25 1.21
CA TRP A 22 2.77 -12.92 0.57
C TRP A 22 3.16 -11.47 0.84
N ARG A 23 4.41 -11.27 1.25
CA ARG A 23 5.01 -9.93 1.36
C ARG A 23 5.52 -9.51 -0.02
N LEU A 24 5.11 -8.33 -0.46
CA LEU A 24 5.63 -7.71 -1.68
C LEU A 24 6.88 -6.90 -1.33
N ASP A 25 8.04 -7.39 -1.77
CA ASP A 25 9.34 -6.75 -1.54
C ASP A 25 9.41 -5.34 -2.18
N ASP A 26 8.77 -5.16 -3.34
CA ASP A 26 8.74 -3.88 -4.07
C ASP A 26 7.90 -2.78 -3.38
N CYS A 27 7.20 -3.12 -2.29
CA CYS A 27 6.38 -2.17 -1.54
C CYS A 27 7.23 -1.28 -0.62
N THR A 28 7.88 -0.29 -1.21
CA THR A 28 8.67 0.72 -0.46
C THR A 28 7.80 1.82 0.14
N LEU A 29 8.34 2.54 1.13
CA LEU A 29 7.69 3.72 1.71
C LEU A 29 7.36 4.80 0.66
N SER A 30 8.21 4.93 -0.37
CA SER A 30 8.01 5.83 -1.49
C SER A 30 6.79 5.45 -2.34
N VAL A 31 6.62 4.15 -2.62
CA VAL A 31 5.43 3.62 -3.32
C VAL A 31 4.19 3.87 -2.47
N PHE A 32 4.22 3.54 -1.18
CA PHE A 32 3.11 3.80 -0.26
C PHE A 32 2.71 5.27 -0.21
N ARG A 33 3.67 6.19 -0.11
CA ARG A 33 3.41 7.64 -0.13
C ARG A 33 2.78 8.08 -1.44
N LYS A 34 3.26 7.58 -2.60
CA LYS A 34 2.65 7.86 -3.92
C LYS A 34 1.21 7.35 -3.99
N LEU A 35 0.97 6.11 -3.57
CA LEU A 35 -0.38 5.52 -3.55
C LEU A 35 -1.32 6.30 -2.64
N ARG A 36 -0.87 6.69 -1.44
CA ARG A 36 -1.64 7.50 -0.49
C ARG A 36 -1.95 8.89 -1.06
N LYS A 37 -0.97 9.56 -1.66
CA LYS A 37 -1.14 10.88 -2.28
C LYS A 37 -2.18 10.84 -3.41
N ARG A 38 -2.19 9.75 -4.19
CA ARG A 38 -3.15 9.51 -5.27
C ARG A 38 -4.48 8.91 -4.80
N ARG A 39 -4.69 8.72 -3.48
CA ARG A 39 -5.89 8.10 -2.89
C ARG A 39 -6.17 6.66 -3.39
N LEU A 40 -5.15 5.98 -3.89
CA LEU A 40 -5.22 4.60 -4.37
C LEU A 40 -5.18 3.57 -3.22
N ILE A 41 -4.84 4.04 -2.01
CA ILE A 41 -4.92 3.26 -0.77
C ILE A 41 -5.61 4.11 0.31
N ARG A 42 -6.33 3.44 1.21
CA ARG A 42 -7.02 4.08 2.34
C ARG A 42 -7.01 3.14 3.55
N SER A 43 -6.89 3.73 4.74
CA SER A 43 -7.18 3.06 6.01
C SER A 43 -8.61 3.39 6.42
N GLU A 44 -9.37 2.40 6.85
CA GLU A 44 -10.74 2.56 7.36
C GLU A 44 -10.76 2.17 8.84
N ASN A 45 -11.34 3.02 9.71
CA ASN A 45 -11.47 2.77 11.14
C ASN A 45 -10.16 2.38 11.86
N GLY A 46 -9.02 2.94 11.43
CA GLY A 46 -7.71 2.60 12.01
C GLY A 46 -7.18 1.22 11.60
N ALA A 47 -7.87 0.52 10.70
CA ALA A 47 -7.40 -0.73 10.13
C ALA A 47 -6.18 -0.51 9.22
N PRO A 48 -5.40 -1.55 8.90
CA PRO A 48 -4.30 -1.49 7.94
C PRO A 48 -4.75 -0.86 6.61
N TYR A 49 -3.88 -0.12 5.93
CA TYR A 49 -4.22 0.49 4.64
C TYR A 49 -4.54 -0.61 3.61
N ARG A 50 -5.63 -0.42 2.87
CA ARG A 50 -6.10 -1.30 1.80
C ARG A 50 -6.12 -0.54 0.49
N VAL A 51 -5.93 -1.27 -0.60
CA VAL A 51 -6.10 -0.74 -1.96
C VAL A 51 -7.56 -0.36 -2.19
N THR A 52 -7.80 0.85 -2.68
CA THR A 52 -9.14 1.31 -3.05
C THR A 52 -9.54 0.75 -4.41
N ARG A 53 -10.80 0.90 -4.80
CA ARG A 53 -11.25 0.50 -6.14
C ARG A 53 -10.45 1.22 -7.23
N GLU A 54 -10.24 2.53 -7.09
CA GLU A 54 -9.40 3.34 -7.99
C GLU A 54 -7.95 2.83 -8.03
N GLY A 55 -7.41 2.40 -6.88
CA GLY A 55 -6.09 1.77 -6.81
C GLY A 55 -6.02 0.46 -7.57
N LEU A 56 -7.04 -0.39 -7.45
CA LEU A 56 -7.16 -1.63 -8.21
C LEU A 56 -7.25 -1.36 -9.72
N GLU A 57 -8.02 -0.36 -10.12
CA GLU A 57 -8.15 0.05 -11.52
C GLU A 57 -6.84 0.62 -12.07
N ALA A 58 -6.12 1.43 -11.29
CA ALA A 58 -4.82 1.97 -11.68
C ALA A 58 -3.74 0.87 -11.85
N VAL A 59 -3.73 -0.13 -10.97
CA VAL A 59 -2.82 -1.29 -11.09
C VAL A 59 -3.22 -2.18 -12.27
N ARG A 60 -4.52 -2.39 -12.51
CA ARG A 60 -5.01 -3.15 -13.68
C ARG A 60 -4.77 -2.43 -15.01
N ALA A 61 -4.80 -1.11 -15.00
CA ALA A 61 -4.49 -0.26 -16.15
C ALA A 61 -2.98 -0.23 -16.46
N GLN A 62 -2.12 -0.59 -15.50
CA GLN A 62 -0.75 -1.00 -15.81
C GLN A 62 -0.80 -2.41 -16.41
N VAL A 63 -1.12 -2.48 -17.70
CA VAL A 63 -1.21 -3.69 -18.54
C VAL A 63 0.09 -4.52 -18.58
N ASP A 64 1.14 -4.10 -17.87
CA ASP A 64 2.43 -4.78 -17.75
C ASP A 64 2.63 -5.51 -16.40
N ASN A 65 1.65 -5.54 -15.49
CA ASN A 65 1.82 -6.18 -14.17
C ASN A 65 1.71 -7.72 -14.18
N LYS A 66 2.04 -8.36 -15.31
CA LYS A 66 2.25 -9.80 -15.47
C LYS A 66 3.72 -10.04 -15.76
N ALA A 67 4.52 -10.26 -14.72
CA ALA A 67 5.81 -10.95 -14.83
C ALA A 67 5.71 -12.24 -14.02
#